data_AF-A0A1H0XRW2-F1
#
_entry.id   AF-A0A1H0XRW2-F1
#
_cell.length_a   1.000
_cell.length_b   1.000
_cell.length_c   1.000
_cell.angle_alpha   90.00
_cell.angle_beta   90.00
_cell.angle_gamma   90.00
#
_symmetry.space_group_name_H-M   'P 1'
#
loop_
_entity.id
_entity.type
_entity.pdbx_description
1 polymer ?
#
loop_
_entity_poly.entity_id
_entity_poly.type
_entity_poly.pdbx_seq_one_letter_code
_entity_poly.pdbx_strand_id
1 'polypeptide(L)' 'MSNNIFKNAKRLGKNDLKNIVGGVGKIGTPDLSLCGCSCTGAVTGPKYCVQYIGCPQVITC' A
#
# COMPACT_ATOMS: atom_id res chain seq x y z
N MET A 1 33.84 -17.34 -11.92
CA MET A 1 33.24 -17.06 -10.59
C MET A 1 31.84 -17.64 -10.55
N SER A 2 31.64 -18.82 -9.96
CA SER A 2 30.31 -19.44 -9.90
C SER A 2 29.56 -18.86 -8.70
N ASN A 3 28.59 -17.98 -8.97
CA ASN A 3 27.80 -17.32 -7.94
C ASN A 3 26.75 -18.29 -7.41
N ASN A 4 26.99 -18.79 -6.19
CA ASN A 4 26.22 -19.81 -5.47
C ASN A 4 24.80 -19.36 -5.03
N ILE A 5 24.28 -18.28 -5.60
CA ILE A 5 23.11 -17.55 -5.11
C ILE A 5 21.85 -18.43 -5.12
N PHE A 6 21.79 -19.43 -6.01
CA PHE A 6 20.65 -20.32 -6.14
C PHE A 6 20.84 -21.71 -5.52
N LYS A 7 21.93 -21.96 -4.79
CA LYS A 7 22.21 -23.30 -4.22
C LYS A 7 21.13 -23.82 -3.27
N ASN A 8 20.33 -22.93 -2.67
CA ASN A 8 19.21 -23.27 -1.78
C ASN A 8 17.87 -22.67 -2.22
N ALA A 9 17.77 -22.16 -3.45
CA ALA A 9 16.54 -21.56 -3.93
C ALA A 9 15.51 -22.65 -4.28
N LYS A 10 14.38 -22.70 -3.56
CA LYS A 10 13.25 -23.57 -3.92
C LYS A 10 12.50 -22.95 -5.10
N ARG A 11 12.33 -23.72 -6.17
CA ARG A 11 11.52 -23.29 -7.33
C ARG A 11 10.04 -23.32 -6.95
N LEU A 12 9.39 -22.17 -6.85
CA LEU A 12 7.97 -22.10 -6.53
C LEU A 12 7.12 -22.61 -7.70
N GLY A 13 6.23 -23.56 -7.41
CA GLY A 13 5.24 -24.06 -8.35
C GLY A 13 3.96 -23.22 -8.35
N LYS A 14 3.07 -23.44 -9.33
CA LYS A 14 1.79 -22.68 -9.45
C LYS A 14 0.94 -22.70 -8.17
N ASN A 15 0.96 -23.80 -7.41
CA ASN A 15 0.23 -23.90 -6.14
C ASN A 15 0.86 -23.11 -4.99
N ASP A 16 2.18 -22.94 -5.01
CA ASP A 16 2.94 -22.18 -4.01
C ASP A 16 2.65 -20.67 -4.18
N LEU A 17 2.46 -20.20 -5.43
CA LEU A 17 2.07 -18.83 -5.77
C LEU A 17 0.78 -18.38 -5.08
N LYS A 18 -0.19 -19.28 -4.86
CA LYS A 18 -1.47 -18.96 -4.20
C LYS A 18 -1.29 -18.57 -2.73
N ASN A 19 -0.24 -19.07 -2.09
CA ASN A 19 0.09 -18.80 -0.69
C ASN A 19 1.07 -17.63 -0.53
N ILE A 20 1.61 -17.09 -1.63
CA ILE A 20 2.37 -15.83 -1.59
C ILE A 20 1.38 -14.68 -1.45
N VAL A 21 1.01 -14.44 -0.20
CA VAL A 21 0.17 -13.31 0.16
C VAL A 21 1.08 -12.09 0.36
N GLY A 22 1.48 -11.47 -0.75
CA GLY A 22 2.35 -10.29 -0.77
C GLY A 22 1.85 -9.17 -1.68
N GLY A 23 0.59 -9.23 -2.10
CA GLY A 23 -0.06 -8.17 -2.85
C GLY A 23 -0.52 -7.05 -1.92
N VAL A 24 -0.08 -5.83 -2.21
CA VAL A 24 -0.61 -4.56 -1.68
C VAL A 24 -2.14 -4.66 -1.60
N GLY A 25 -2.70 -4.77 -0.40
CA GLY A 25 -4.16 -4.90 -0.24
C GLY A 25 -4.65 -5.69 0.98
N LYS A 26 -3.75 -6.29 1.78
CA LYS A 26 -4.12 -6.96 3.05
C LYS A 26 -3.81 -6.13 4.31
N ILE A 27 -4.04 -4.84 4.25
CA ILE A 27 -4.39 -4.08 5.46
C ILE A 27 -5.88 -3.86 5.27
N GLY A 28 -6.70 -4.43 6.16
CA GLY A 28 -8.17 -4.36 6.07
C GLY A 28 -8.64 -2.94 5.76
N THR A 29 -9.83 -2.81 5.15
CA THR A 29 -10.43 -1.53 4.72
C THR A 29 -10.00 -0.40 5.65
N PRO A 30 -9.03 0.42 5.25
CA PRO A 30 -8.45 1.39 6.16
C PRO A 30 -9.56 2.36 6.56
N ASP A 31 -9.62 2.70 7.85
CA ASP A 31 -10.70 3.55 8.35
C ASP A 31 -10.56 4.97 7.77
N LEU A 32 -11.39 5.27 6.75
CA LEU A 32 -11.35 6.55 6.04
C LEU A 32 -11.87 7.71 6.90
N SER A 33 -12.52 7.41 8.03
CA SER A 33 -12.98 8.42 9.00
C SER A 33 -11.82 9.20 9.63
N LEU A 34 -10.60 8.65 9.61
CA LEU A 34 -9.38 9.30 10.07
C LEU A 34 -8.74 10.21 9.01
N CYS A 35 -9.28 10.22 7.78
CA CYS A 35 -8.80 11.06 6.70
C CYS A 35 -9.58 12.37 6.64
N GLY A 36 -8.89 13.49 6.44
CA GLY A 36 -9.52 14.80 6.32
C GLY A 36 -8.83 15.67 5.28
N CYS A 37 -9.36 16.88 5.11
CA CYS A 37 -8.75 17.92 4.30
C CYS A 37 -8.38 19.10 5.19
N SER A 38 -7.18 19.65 4.99
CA SER A 38 -6.82 20.95 5.54
C SER A 38 -7.48 22.07 4.75
N CYS A 39 -7.54 23.26 5.35
CA CYS A 39 -8.02 24.49 4.71
C CYS A 39 -7.17 24.92 3.49
N THR A 40 -6.02 24.28 3.26
CA THR A 40 -5.15 24.53 2.10
C THR A 40 -5.26 23.45 1.04
N GLY A 41 -6.19 22.50 1.20
CA GLY A 41 -6.38 21.39 0.27
C GLY A 41 -5.37 20.25 0.42
N ALA A 42 -4.67 20.14 1.56
CA ALA A 42 -3.81 19.00 1.84
C ALA A 42 -4.61 17.88 2.50
N VAL A 43 -4.38 16.63 2.08
CA VAL A 43 -4.93 15.46 2.76
C VAL A 43 -4.26 15.34 4.12
N THR A 44 -5.06 15.31 5.19
CA THR A 44 -4.62 15.09 6.56
C THR A 44 -4.98 13.68 7.00
N GLY A 45 -4.15 13.08 7.87
CA GLY A 45 -4.35 11.73 8.41
C GLY A 45 -3.23 10.74 8.04
N PRO A 46 -3.45 9.44 8.29
CA PRO A 46 -2.47 8.38 8.04
C PRO A 46 -2.02 8.29 6.58
N LYS A 47 -0.84 7.69 6.33
CA LYS A 47 -0.24 7.57 4.99
C LYS A 47 -1.14 6.89 3.95
N TYR A 48 -2.12 6.08 4.35
CA TYR A 48 -3.07 5.51 3.41
C TYR A 48 -4.04 6.56 2.86
N CYS A 49 -4.36 7.64 3.58
CA CYS A 49 -5.35 8.63 3.16
C CYS A 49 -5.04 9.28 1.82
N VAL A 50 -3.76 9.52 1.49
CA VAL A 50 -3.36 10.08 0.18
C VAL A 50 -3.62 9.12 -0.99
N GLN A 51 -3.86 7.83 -0.72
CA GLN A 51 -4.19 6.83 -1.73
C GLN A 51 -5.70 6.68 -1.93
N TYR A 52 -6.52 7.14 -0.97
CA TYR A 52 -7.97 6.93 -0.97
C TYR A 52 -8.80 8.21 -1.06
N ILE A 53 -8.24 9.38 -0.71
CA ILE A 53 -8.95 10.66 -0.74
C ILE A 53 -8.10 11.74 -1.43
N GLY A 54 -8.77 12.66 -2.13
CA GLY A 54 -8.17 13.84 -2.73
C GLY A 54 -8.88 15.09 -2.21
N CYS A 55 -8.10 16.11 -1.85
CA CYS A 55 -8.62 17.37 -1.34
C CYS A 55 -8.48 18.45 -2.43
N PRO A 56 -9.55 19.21 -2.72
CA PRO A 56 -9.49 20.27 -3.70
C PRO A 56 -8.60 21.40 -3.16
N GLN A 57 -7.81 22.02 -4.05
CA GLN A 57 -6.90 23.13 -3.73
C GLN A 57 -7.67 24.44 -3.58
N VAL A 58 -8.71 24.45 -2.77
CA VAL A 58 -9.50 25.64 -2.45
C VAL A 58 -9.19 26.02 -1.02
N ILE A 59 -8.80 27.28 -0.83
CA ILE A 59 -8.71 27.89 0.51
C ILE A 59 -10.12 28.21 0.97
N THR A 60 -10.90 27.15 1.21
CA THR A 60 -12.27 27.20 1.69
C THR A 60 -12.30 26.38 2.97
N CYS A 61 -12.34 27.07 4.11
CA CYS A 61 -12.64 26.48 5.41
C CYS A 61 -13.93 27.06 5.94
#